data_AF-A0A846PAX8-F1
#
_entry.id   AF-A0A846PAX8-F1
#
_cell.length_a   1.000
_cell.length_b   1.000
_cell.length_c   1.000
_cell.angle_alpha   90.00
_cell.angle_beta   90.00
_cell.angle_gamma   90.00
#
_symmetry.space_group_name_H-M   'P 1'
#
loop_
_entity.id
_entity.type
_entity.pdbx_description
1 polymer ?
#
loop_
_entity_poly.entity_id
_entity_poly.type
_entity_poly.pdbx_seq_one_letter_code
_entity_poly.pdbx_strand_id
1 'polypeptide(L)'
;MGRFVWASKMLDAYAPGPPGKSMSYAFEILDKVGSQEYTWWSIVYDIANRRIHFRTKTNPSIRFLDLAAFDFSCDQPVKTYDLDSKESGDVSEEFEDYSCEKNRALIMKTFSQTEFLKEVTPDLLEILARYPESLSCVH
;
A
#
# COMPACT_ATOMS: atom_id res chain seq x y z
N MET A 1 -26.56 8.03 2.98
CA MET A 1 -26.54 6.62 2.48
C MET A 1 -25.22 5.99 2.91
N GLY A 2 -25.22 4.75 3.40
CA GLY A 2 -24.01 4.11 3.91
C GLY A 2 -23.01 3.72 2.80
N ARG A 3 -21.72 3.59 3.17
CA ARG A 3 -20.61 3.23 2.26
C ARG A 3 -20.92 2.01 1.41
N PHE A 4 -21.42 0.94 2.05
CA PHE A 4 -21.78 -0.31 1.36
C PHE A 4 -22.83 -0.10 0.27
N VAL A 5 -23.88 0.68 0.55
CA VAL A 5 -24.96 0.94 -0.41
C VAL A 5 -24.46 1.72 -1.61
N TRP A 6 -23.56 2.69 -1.40
CA TRP A 6 -22.94 3.43 -2.51
C TRP A 6 -22.08 2.52 -3.40
N ALA A 7 -21.22 1.69 -2.79
CA ALA A 7 -20.42 0.74 -3.56
C ALA A 7 -21.29 -0.21 -4.38
N SER A 8 -22.30 -0.83 -3.76
CA SER A 8 -23.23 -1.74 -4.45
C SER A 8 -23.92 -1.06 -5.64
N LYS A 9 -24.48 0.14 -5.43
CA LYS A 9 -25.17 0.87 -6.50
C LYS A 9 -24.25 1.23 -7.67
N MET A 10 -22.99 1.57 -7.39
CA MET A 10 -22.02 1.89 -8.44
C MET A 10 -21.60 0.61 -9.18
N LEU A 11 -21.39 -0.49 -8.48
CA LEU A 11 -21.12 -1.79 -9.12
C LEU A 11 -22.26 -2.21 -10.04
N ASP A 12 -23.52 -2.08 -9.61
CA ASP A 12 -24.69 -2.39 -10.45
C ASP A 12 -24.81 -1.47 -11.68
N ALA A 13 -24.31 -0.24 -11.58
CA ALA A 13 -24.30 0.74 -12.66
C ALA A 13 -23.08 0.63 -13.58
N TYR A 14 -22.12 -0.24 -13.27
CA TYR A 14 -20.91 -0.38 -14.08
C TYR A 14 -21.23 -0.96 -15.45
N ALA A 15 -20.81 -0.26 -16.49
CA ALA A 15 -20.84 -0.75 -17.86
C ALA A 15 -19.41 -1.00 -18.35
N PRO A 16 -19.12 -2.19 -18.92
CA PRO A 16 -17.84 -2.46 -19.58
C PRO A 16 -17.48 -1.38 -20.60
N GLY A 17 -16.19 -1.24 -20.90
CA GLY A 17 -15.72 -0.26 -21.87
C GLY A 17 -14.25 -0.47 -22.23
N PRO A 18 -13.56 0.57 -22.73
CA PRO A 18 -12.17 0.43 -23.16
C PRO A 18 -11.25 -0.02 -22.01
N PRO A 19 -10.07 -0.56 -22.34
CA PRO A 19 -9.03 -0.87 -21.36
C PRO A 19 -8.78 0.30 -20.40
N GLY A 20 -8.63 0.00 -19.11
CA GLY A 20 -8.42 1.01 -18.06
C GLY A 20 -9.71 1.59 -17.45
N LYS A 21 -10.87 1.49 -18.12
CA LYS A 21 -12.15 1.99 -17.56
C LYS A 21 -12.53 1.30 -16.24
N SER A 22 -12.28 0.00 -16.12
CA SER A 22 -12.55 -0.75 -14.88
C SER A 22 -11.72 -0.23 -13.71
N MET A 23 -10.45 0.11 -13.98
CA MET A 23 -9.51 0.60 -12.97
C MET A 23 -9.90 2.02 -12.52
N SER A 24 -10.17 2.92 -13.46
CA SER A 24 -10.63 4.27 -13.11
C SER A 24 -11.94 4.22 -12.33
N TYR A 25 -12.88 3.38 -12.74
CA TYR A 25 -14.16 3.22 -12.04
C TYR A 25 -14.02 2.64 -10.64
N ALA A 26 -13.09 1.71 -10.42
CA ALA A 26 -12.80 1.19 -9.09
C ALA A 26 -12.31 2.30 -8.15
N PHE A 27 -11.42 3.19 -8.61
CA PHE A 27 -11.00 4.34 -7.81
C PHE A 27 -12.12 5.37 -7.59
N GLU A 28 -13.02 5.56 -8.56
CA GLU A 28 -14.22 6.40 -8.37
C GLU A 28 -15.13 5.86 -7.27
N ILE A 29 -15.33 4.53 -7.20
CA ILE A 29 -16.07 3.89 -6.10
C ILE A 29 -15.35 4.17 -4.78
N LEU A 30 -14.03 3.98 -4.73
CA LEU A 30 -13.22 4.23 -3.53
C LEU A 30 -13.26 5.69 -3.09
N ASP A 31 -13.27 6.64 -4.02
CA ASP A 31 -13.47 8.07 -3.72
C ASP A 31 -14.86 8.34 -3.14
N LYS A 32 -15.87 7.64 -3.65
CA LYS A 32 -17.25 7.83 -3.20
C LYS A 32 -17.50 7.31 -1.79
N VAL A 33 -16.88 6.17 -1.44
CA VAL A 33 -17.09 5.50 -0.15
C VAL A 33 -16.00 5.80 0.88
N GLY A 34 -14.87 6.32 0.43
CA GLY A 34 -13.79 6.83 1.26
C GLY A 34 -14.20 8.09 2.02
N SER A 35 -13.41 8.42 3.03
CA SER A 35 -13.51 9.68 3.75
C SER A 35 -12.26 10.51 3.47
N GLN A 36 -12.43 11.76 3.03
CA GLN A 36 -11.29 12.67 2.85
C GLN A 36 -10.51 12.91 4.14
N GLU A 37 -11.16 12.77 5.30
CA GLU A 37 -10.53 12.92 6.62
C GLU A 37 -9.73 11.67 7.00
N TYR A 38 -10.34 10.49 6.87
CA TYR A 38 -9.81 9.24 7.46
C TYR A 38 -9.20 8.24 6.47
N THR A 39 -9.49 8.34 5.18
CA THR A 39 -8.91 7.44 4.17
C THR A 39 -7.52 7.94 3.78
N TRP A 40 -6.49 7.23 4.24
CA TRP A 40 -5.08 7.54 3.96
C TRP A 40 -4.56 6.94 2.66
N TRP A 41 -5.21 5.91 2.16
CA TRP A 41 -4.80 5.16 0.98
C TRP A 41 -5.98 4.45 0.34
N SER A 42 -5.84 4.13 -0.94
CA SER A 42 -6.80 3.36 -1.73
C SER A 42 -6.03 2.41 -2.62
N ILE A 43 -6.46 1.14 -2.66
CA ILE A 43 -5.78 0.06 -3.36
C ILE A 43 -6.79 -0.67 -4.24
N VAL A 44 -6.42 -0.93 -5.50
CA VAL A 44 -7.18 -1.72 -6.46
C VAL A 44 -6.28 -2.85 -6.96
N TYR A 45 -6.74 -4.09 -6.79
CA TYR A 45 -6.04 -5.27 -7.27
C TYR A 45 -6.53 -5.63 -8.68
N ASP A 46 -5.65 -5.52 -9.66
CA ASP A 46 -5.88 -6.05 -11.01
C ASP A 46 -5.39 -7.51 -11.05
N ILE A 47 -6.32 -8.42 -10.77
CA ILE A 47 -6.04 -9.85 -10.68
C ILE A 47 -5.63 -10.42 -12.04
N ALA A 48 -6.23 -9.93 -13.13
CA ALA A 48 -5.99 -10.47 -14.47
C ALA A 48 -4.57 -10.16 -14.95
N ASN A 49 -4.08 -8.95 -14.68
CA ASN A 49 -2.74 -8.53 -15.05
C ASN A 49 -1.70 -8.70 -13.93
N ARG A 50 -2.11 -9.18 -12.74
CA ARG A 50 -1.27 -9.32 -11.54
C ARG A 50 -0.60 -8.01 -11.14
N ARG A 51 -1.36 -6.92 -11.14
CA ARG A 51 -0.89 -5.58 -10.74
C ARG A 51 -1.63 -5.10 -9.50
N ILE A 52 -0.91 -4.39 -8.65
CA ILE A 52 -1.48 -3.72 -7.48
C ILE A 52 -1.41 -2.22 -7.75
N HIS A 53 -2.57 -1.58 -7.93
CA HIS A 53 -2.67 -0.14 -8.11
C HIS A 53 -2.98 0.51 -6.78
N PHE A 54 -2.33 1.63 -6.47
CA PHE A 54 -2.56 2.34 -5.23
C PHE A 54 -2.34 3.85 -5.39
N ARG A 55 -2.93 4.60 -4.46
CA ARG A 55 -2.60 6.01 -4.20
C ARG A 55 -2.71 6.28 -2.71
N THR A 56 -2.01 7.29 -2.23
CA THR A 56 -2.06 7.73 -0.84
C THR A 56 -2.72 9.11 -0.79
N LYS A 57 -3.14 9.53 0.40
CA LYS A 57 -3.67 10.87 0.64
C LYS A 57 -2.63 11.96 0.32
N THR A 58 -1.35 11.65 0.55
CA THR A 58 -0.22 12.56 0.30
C THR A 58 0.26 12.56 -1.15
N ASN A 59 0.07 11.45 -1.88
CA ASN A 59 0.33 11.35 -3.31
C ASN A 59 -0.88 10.71 -4.03
N PRO A 60 -1.77 11.54 -4.61
CA PRO A 60 -3.02 11.10 -5.24
C PRO A 60 -2.81 10.49 -6.64
N SER A 61 -1.60 10.56 -7.21
CA SER A 61 -1.26 9.90 -8.46
C SER A 61 -1.35 8.39 -8.29
N ILE A 62 -1.94 7.72 -9.27
CA ILE A 62 -2.01 6.25 -9.26
C ILE A 62 -0.61 5.71 -9.57
N ARG A 63 -0.08 4.96 -8.61
CA ARG A 63 1.11 4.12 -8.74
C ARG A 63 0.66 2.66 -8.88
N PHE A 64 1.48 1.84 -9.50
CA PHE A 64 1.26 0.41 -9.50
C PHE A 64 2.57 -0.37 -9.46
N LEU A 65 2.50 -1.57 -8.91
CA LEU A 65 3.55 -2.56 -9.06
C LEU A 65 3.03 -3.76 -9.86
N ASP A 66 3.86 -4.30 -10.74
CA ASP A 66 3.61 -5.51 -11.51
C ASP A 66 4.25 -6.69 -10.79
N LEU A 67 3.44 -7.63 -10.30
CA LEU A 67 3.96 -8.79 -9.56
C LEU A 67 4.85 -9.68 -10.43
N ALA A 68 4.75 -9.61 -11.76
CA ALA A 68 5.65 -10.34 -12.64
C ALA A 68 7.08 -9.79 -12.66
N ALA A 69 7.30 -8.57 -12.15
CA ALA A 69 8.62 -7.96 -12.01
C ALA A 69 9.41 -8.45 -10.77
N PHE A 70 8.78 -9.25 -9.90
CA PHE A 70 9.37 -9.72 -8.65
C PHE A 70 9.60 -11.23 -8.69
N ASP A 71 10.72 -11.65 -8.11
CA ASP A 71 10.98 -13.05 -7.80
C ASP A 71 10.65 -13.31 -6.32
N PHE A 72 9.74 -14.26 -6.08
CA PHE A 72 9.20 -14.62 -4.76
C PHE A 72 9.85 -15.88 -4.17
N SER A 73 10.94 -16.37 -4.77
CA SER A 73 11.73 -17.46 -4.19
C SER A 73 12.40 -17.02 -2.88
N CYS A 74 12.61 -17.98 -1.96
CA CYS A 74 13.11 -17.67 -0.62
C CYS A 74 14.57 -17.20 -0.58
N ASP A 75 15.32 -17.35 -1.67
CA ASP A 75 16.69 -16.85 -1.83
C ASP A 75 16.76 -15.38 -2.26
N GLN A 76 15.61 -14.77 -2.59
CA GLN A 76 15.55 -13.35 -2.91
C GLN A 76 15.42 -12.48 -1.67
N PRO A 77 16.02 -11.27 -1.68
CA PRO A 77 15.84 -10.31 -0.60
C PRO A 77 14.39 -9.83 -0.52
N VAL A 78 13.91 -9.62 0.71
CA VAL A 78 12.64 -8.93 0.94
C VAL A 78 12.72 -7.52 0.35
N LYS A 79 11.69 -7.11 -0.39
CA LYS A 79 11.62 -5.80 -1.02
C LYS A 79 10.75 -4.84 -0.20
N THR A 80 11.13 -3.57 -0.18
CA THR A 80 10.41 -2.47 0.47
C THR A 80 10.27 -1.28 -0.47
N TYR A 81 9.24 -0.48 -0.26
CA TYR A 81 8.97 0.73 -1.03
C TYR A 81 8.58 1.86 -0.09
N ASP A 82 9.12 3.06 -0.34
CA ASP A 82 8.77 4.26 0.41
C ASP A 82 7.44 4.82 -0.09
N LEU A 83 6.39 4.79 0.74
CA LEU A 83 5.06 5.27 0.37
C LEU A 83 4.97 6.80 0.23
N ASP A 84 5.90 7.55 0.85
CA ASP A 84 5.96 9.02 0.80
C ASP A 84 6.62 9.56 -0.48
N SER A 85 7.12 8.65 -1.32
CA SER A 85 7.70 8.95 -2.61
C SER A 85 6.70 9.62 -3.57
N LYS A 86 7.22 10.35 -4.56
CA LYS A 86 6.42 11.24 -5.43
C LYS A 86 6.20 10.70 -6.83
N GLU A 87 6.57 9.44 -7.08
CA GLU A 87 6.42 8.83 -8.40
C GLU A 87 4.94 8.62 -8.76
N SER A 88 4.73 8.24 -10.02
CA SER A 88 3.44 7.91 -10.62
C SER A 88 3.64 6.84 -11.69
N GLY A 89 2.64 6.02 -11.94
CA GLY A 89 2.75 4.93 -12.92
C GLY A 89 3.42 3.69 -12.32
N ASP A 90 4.23 2.99 -13.11
CA ASP A 90 4.92 1.79 -12.68
C ASP A 90 6.03 2.15 -11.69
N VAL A 91 6.01 1.53 -10.51
CA VAL A 91 7.02 1.73 -9.46
C VAL A 91 7.74 0.42 -9.11
N SER A 92 7.62 -0.62 -9.95
CA SER A 92 8.18 -1.95 -9.67
C SER A 92 9.70 -1.92 -9.48
N GLU A 93 10.39 -1.08 -10.25
CA GLU A 93 11.86 -0.92 -10.17
C GLU A 93 12.32 -0.01 -9.03
N GLU A 94 11.41 0.69 -8.36
CA GLU A 94 11.71 1.61 -7.24
C GLU A 94 11.74 0.88 -5.88
N PHE A 95 11.51 -0.44 -5.88
CA PHE A 95 11.60 -1.24 -4.67
C PHE A 95 13.06 -1.55 -4.32
N GLU A 96 13.41 -1.28 -3.07
CA GLU A 96 14.74 -1.51 -2.52
C GLU A 96 14.76 -2.73 -1.60
N ASP A 97 15.93 -3.33 -1.45
CA ASP A 97 16.13 -4.39 -0.46
C ASP A 97 15.88 -3.87 0.95
N TYR A 98 15.13 -4.66 1.71
CA TYR A 98 14.90 -4.44 3.12
C TYR A 98 16.22 -4.38 3.88
N SER A 99 16.31 -3.46 4.85
CA SER A 99 17.31 -3.55 5.90
C SER A 99 16.69 -3.24 7.26
N CYS A 100 17.14 -3.99 8.29
CA CYS A 100 16.73 -3.74 9.66
C CYS A 100 17.03 -2.29 10.10
N GLU A 101 18.13 -1.71 9.60
CA GLU A 101 18.50 -0.33 9.89
C GLU A 101 17.45 0.68 9.36
N LYS A 102 17.04 0.55 8.09
CA LYS A 102 16.01 1.41 7.48
C LYS A 102 14.68 1.27 8.21
N ASN A 103 14.27 0.04 8.53
CA ASN A 103 13.03 -0.21 9.26
C ASN A 103 13.06 0.36 10.68
N ARG A 104 14.18 0.19 11.39
CA ARG A 104 14.38 0.77 12.72
C ARG A 104 14.29 2.29 12.68
N ALA A 105 14.96 2.94 11.73
CA ALA A 105 14.89 4.39 11.56
C ALA A 105 13.45 4.87 11.32
N LEU A 106 12.69 4.16 10.48
CA LEU A 106 11.28 4.46 10.23
C LEU A 106 10.41 4.31 11.48
N ILE A 107 10.53 3.18 12.20
CA ILE A 107 9.76 2.93 13.44
C ILE A 107 10.05 4.00 14.48
N MET A 108 11.32 4.28 14.76
CA MET A 108 11.71 5.29 15.76
C MET A 108 11.19 6.68 15.40
N LYS A 109 11.33 7.07 14.12
CA LYS A 109 10.81 8.36 13.62
C LYS A 109 9.30 8.44 13.79
N THR A 110 8.55 7.46 13.28
CA THR A 110 7.08 7.47 13.29
C THR A 110 6.51 7.52 14.71
N PHE A 111 7.04 6.70 15.62
CA PHE A 111 6.55 6.68 17.00
C PHE A 111 6.87 7.96 17.77
N SER A 112 8.05 8.56 17.54
CA SER A 112 8.39 9.85 18.18
C SER A 112 7.53 11.03 17.70
N GLN A 113 7.02 10.95 16.47
CA GLN A 113 6.22 12.00 15.83
C GLN A 113 4.71 11.82 15.99
N THR A 114 4.26 10.69 16.56
CA THR A 114 2.85 10.36 16.68
C THR A 114 2.43 10.39 18.15
N GLU A 115 1.62 11.39 18.54
CA GLU A 115 1.30 11.68 19.96
C GLU A 115 0.84 10.44 20.74
N PHE A 116 -0.12 9.68 20.19
CA PHE A 116 -0.68 8.51 20.85
C PHE A 116 0.27 7.28 20.89
N LEU A 117 1.46 7.36 20.26
CA LEU A 117 2.47 6.31 20.25
C LEU A 117 3.72 6.66 21.08
N LYS A 118 3.80 7.87 21.65
CA LYS A 118 5.00 8.33 22.38
C LYS A 118 5.32 7.55 23.65
N GLU A 119 4.33 6.89 24.24
CA GLU A 119 4.50 6.13 25.49
C GLU A 119 5.03 4.71 25.25
N VAL A 120 5.24 4.31 24.00
CA VAL A 120 5.82 3.00 23.68
C VAL A 120 7.27 2.94 24.14
N THR A 121 7.59 1.95 24.97
CA THR A 121 8.92 1.79 25.56
C THR A 121 10.00 1.51 24.51
N PRO A 122 11.26 1.95 24.72
CA PRO A 122 12.36 1.68 23.79
C PRO A 122 12.54 0.20 23.44
N ASP A 123 12.44 -0.71 24.42
CA ASP A 123 12.59 -2.15 24.20
C ASP A 123 11.53 -2.71 23.23
N LEU A 124 10.29 -2.22 23.35
CA LEU A 124 9.21 -2.61 22.44
C LEU A 124 9.43 -2.04 21.03
N LEU A 125 9.98 -0.82 20.90
CA LEU A 125 10.34 -0.25 19.59
C LEU A 125 11.41 -1.09 18.89
N GLU A 126 12.41 -1.58 19.63
CA GLU A 126 13.43 -2.48 19.07
C GLU A 126 12.83 -3.83 18.61
N ILE A 127 11.90 -4.39 19.39
CA ILE A 127 11.19 -5.62 18.99
C ILE A 127 10.39 -5.39 17.70
N LEU A 128 9.65 -4.29 17.61
CA LEU A 128 8.87 -3.93 16.42
C LEU A 128 9.78 -3.69 15.20
N ALA A 129 10.89 -2.99 15.39
CA ALA A 129 11.87 -2.73 14.34
C ALA A 129 12.50 -4.02 13.78
N ARG A 130 12.70 -5.03 14.64
CA ARG A 130 13.29 -6.33 14.27
C ARG A 130 12.26 -7.40 13.90
N TYR A 131 10.97 -7.11 13.99
CA TYR A 131 9.92 -8.10 13.69
C TYR A 131 10.09 -8.80 12.33
N PRO A 132 10.45 -8.11 11.22
CA PRO A 132 10.67 -8.78 9.94
C PRO A 132 11.77 -9.85 9.97
N GLU A 133 12.80 -9.71 10.81
CA GLU A 133 13.89 -10.68 10.99
C GLU A 133 13.42 -11.98 11.65
N SER A 134 12.26 -11.96 12.31
CA SER A 134 11.67 -13.16 12.93
C SER A 134 10.85 -13.99 11.95
N LEU A 135 10.59 -13.46 10.75
CA LEU A 135 9.78 -14.12 9.74
C LEU A 135 10.61 -15.13 8.97
N SER A 136 10.04 -16.31 8.73
CA SER A 136 10.65 -17.34 7.89
C SER A 136 9.84 -17.50 6.61
N CYS A 137 10.55 -17.74 5.51
CA CYS A 137 9.93 -18.11 4.26
C CYS A 137 9.36 -19.54 4.38
N VAL A 138 8.11 -19.73 4.00
CA VAL A 138 7.42 -21.03 4.03
C VAL A 138 7.04 -21.44 2.61
N HIS A 139 7.38 -22.66 2.23
CA HIS A 139 7.03 -23.30 0.96
C HIS A 139 5.93 -24.32 1.15
#